data_AF-A0A6F8ZE61-F1
#
_entry.id   AF-A0A6F8ZE61-F1
#
_cell.length_a   1.000
_cell.length_b   1.000
_cell.length_c   1.000
_cell.angle_alpha   90.00
_cell.angle_beta   90.00
_cell.angle_gamma   90.00
#
_symmetry.space_group_name_H-M   'P 1'
#
loop_
_entity.id
_entity.type
_entity.pdbx_description
1 polymer ?
#
loop_
_entity_poly.entity_id
_entity_poly.type
_entity_poly.pdbx_seq_one_letter_code
_entity_poly.pdbx_strand_id
1 'polypeptide(L)'
;MRLDIVIQAVDRTPPDTVVVNTSVNLLYCPVRLPKAALAQLGYTQYRPRTLRPLVEAVVRRAVERNGGQVPLGGVDLDPAELEGLPPAPPIAP
;
A
#
# COMPACT_ATOMS: atom_id res chain seq x y z
N MET A 1 -15.96 -1.75 8.48
CA MET A 1 -15.53 -3.15 8.27
C MET A 1 -14.12 -3.32 8.84
N ARG A 2 -13.85 -4.39 9.59
CA ARG A 2 -12.49 -4.68 10.08
C ARG A 2 -11.79 -5.54 9.02
N LEU A 3 -10.70 -5.03 8.45
CA LEU A 3 -9.87 -5.74 7.48
C LEU A 3 -8.61 -6.25 8.20
N ASP A 4 -8.33 -7.54 8.09
CA ASP A 4 -7.07 -8.11 8.56
C ASP A 4 -6.04 -8.02 7.42
N ILE A 5 -5.08 -7.11 7.56
CA ILE A 5 -4.07 -6.82 6.53
C ILE A 5 -2.70 -7.20 7.09
N VAL A 6 -2.07 -8.18 6.46
CA VAL A 6 -0.73 -8.67 6.82
C VAL A 6 0.22 -8.41 5.66
N ILE A 7 1.28 -7.63 5.90
CA ILE A 7 2.36 -7.46 4.94
C ILE A 7 3.30 -8.67 5.03
N GLN A 8 3.40 -9.42 3.95
CA GLN A 8 4.25 -10.62 3.87
C GLN A 8 5.66 -10.26 3.41
N ALA A 9 5.78 -9.41 2.38
CA ALA A 9 7.05 -9.03 1.79
C ALA A 9 6.94 -7.68 1.06
N VAL A 10 8.08 -7.03 0.87
CA VAL A 10 8.22 -5.83 0.03
C VAL A 10 9.26 -6.12 -1.04
N ASP A 11 8.81 -6.18 -2.28
CA ASP A 11 9.65 -6.33 -3.46
C ASP A 11 9.97 -4.96 -4.07
N ARG A 12 11.25 -4.78 -4.37
CA ARG A 12 11.84 -3.54 -4.92
C ARG A 12 12.59 -3.80 -6.23
N THR A 13 12.46 -5.01 -6.78
CA THR A 13 13.06 -5.43 -8.04
C THR A 13 12.60 -4.56 -9.21
N PRO A 14 11.30 -4.19 -9.33
CA PRO A 14 10.88 -3.26 -10.36
C PRO A 14 11.51 -1.86 -10.19
N PRO A 15 11.95 -1.23 -11.28
CA PRO A 15 12.69 0.03 -11.22
C PRO A 15 11.84 1.19 -10.70
N ASP A 16 10.56 1.25 -11.06
CA ASP A 16 9.71 2.41 -10.79
C ASP A 16 8.59 2.15 -9.78
N THR A 17 8.44 0.90 -9.32
CA THR A 17 7.32 0.45 -8.48
C THR A 17 7.84 -0.37 -7.31
N VAL A 18 7.25 -0.15 -6.14
CA VAL A 18 7.41 -1.00 -4.97
C VAL A 18 6.19 -1.90 -4.89
N VAL A 19 6.39 -3.21 -4.86
CA VAL A 19 5.30 -4.19 -4.73
C VAL A 19 5.28 -4.70 -3.30
N VAL A 20 4.20 -4.40 -2.59
CA VAL A 20 3.98 -4.90 -1.23
C VAL A 20 3.05 -6.10 -1.31
N ASN A 21 3.60 -7.29 -1.07
CA ASN A 21 2.81 -8.52 -1.04
C ASN A 21 2.05 -8.58 0.29
N THR A 22 0.71 -8.60 0.21
CA THR A 22 -0.14 -8.64 1.41
C THR A 22 -1.14 -9.77 1.38
N SER A 23 -1.59 -10.17 2.56
CA SER A 23 -2.81 -10.96 2.75
C SER A 23 -3.87 -10.07 3.38
N VAL A 24 -5.03 -9.95 2.72
CA VAL A 24 -6.19 -9.20 3.18
C VAL A 24 -7.32 -10.20 3.43
N ASN A 25 -7.71 -10.39 4.69
CA ASN A 25 -8.67 -11.43 5.10
C ASN A 25 -8.31 -12.83 4.53
N LEU A 26 -7.05 -13.23 4.68
CA LEU A 26 -6.48 -14.49 4.15
C LEU A 26 -6.39 -14.59 2.61
N LEU A 27 -6.80 -13.56 1.87
CA LEU A 27 -6.68 -13.52 0.42
C LEU A 27 -5.41 -12.78 0.02
N TYR A 28 -4.65 -13.35 -0.90
CA TYR A 28 -3.48 -12.68 -1.46
C TYR A 28 -3.90 -11.43 -2.25
N CYS A 29 -3.28 -10.29 -1.93
CA CYS A 29 -3.58 -9.00 -2.54
C CYS A 29 -2.28 -8.18 -2.62
N PRO A 30 -1.57 -8.17 -3.77
CA PRO A 30 -0.39 -7.35 -3.92
C PRO A 30 -0.77 -5.87 -4.05
N VAL A 31 -0.04 -4.98 -3.37
CA VAL A 31 -0.23 -3.53 -3.47
C VAL A 31 0.94 -2.92 -4.22
N ARG A 32 0.69 -2.33 -5.39
CA ARG A 32 1.71 -1.71 -6.24
C ARG A 32 1.73 -0.21 -5.98
N LEU A 33 2.88 0.27 -5.52
CA LEU A 33 3.09 1.65 -5.09
C LEU A 33 4.15 2.28 -6.00
N PRO A 34 3.77 3.18 -6.93
CA PRO A 34 4.74 3.89 -7.76
C PRO A 34 5.72 4.68 -6.89
N LYS A 35 7.01 4.61 -7.17
CA LYS A 35 8.05 5.33 -6.41
C LYS A 35 7.85 6.85 -6.48
N ALA A 36 7.32 7.36 -7.60
CA ALA A 36 6.96 8.77 -7.75
C ALA A 36 5.85 9.19 -6.77
N ALA A 37 4.83 8.34 -6.56
CA ALA A 37 3.77 8.58 -5.59
C ALA A 37 4.30 8.50 -4.15
N LEU A 38 5.14 7.50 -3.87
CA LEU A 38 5.80 7.35 -2.58
C LEU A 38 6.65 8.57 -2.23
N ALA A 39 7.42 9.10 -3.19
CA ALA A 39 8.23 10.30 -3.00
C ALA A 39 7.39 11.54 -2.67
N GLN A 40 6.24 11.72 -3.34
CA GLN A 40 5.31 12.82 -3.05
C GLN A 40 4.72 12.72 -1.63
N LEU A 41 4.53 11.50 -1.14
CA LEU A 41 4.08 11.24 0.23
C LEU A 41 5.23 11.22 1.26
N GLY A 42 6.46 11.51 0.85
CA GLY A 42 7.65 11.56 1.71
C GLY A 42 8.29 10.21 2.04
N TYR A 43 7.87 9.12 1.40
CA TYR A 43 8.42 7.78 1.64
C TYR A 43 9.75 7.60 0.91
N THR A 44 10.84 7.63 1.67
CA THR A 44 12.20 7.38 1.16
C THR A 44 12.70 5.97 1.50
N GLN A 45 12.04 5.28 2.43
CA GLN A 45 12.36 3.92 2.86
C GLN A 45 11.19 2.97 2.64
N TYR A 46 11.45 1.87 1.92
CA TYR A 46 10.43 0.87 1.56
C TYR A 46 10.52 -0.35 2.48
N ARG A 47 10.26 -0.15 3.78
CA ARG A 47 10.24 -1.23 4.78
C ARG A 47 8.79 -1.57 5.15
N PRO A 48 8.46 -2.83 5.51
CA PRO A 48 7.11 -3.23 5.89
C PRO A 48 6.48 -2.32 6.96
N ARG A 49 7.22 -2.02 8.03
CA ARG A 49 6.75 -1.15 9.14
C ARG A 49 6.43 0.27 8.67
N THR A 50 7.27 0.82 7.79
CA THR A 50 7.12 2.18 7.27
C THR A 50 5.93 2.26 6.32
N LEU A 51 5.78 1.28 5.41
CA LEU A 51 4.72 1.25 4.40
C LEU A 51 3.35 0.84 4.93
N ARG A 52 3.29 0.19 6.11
CA ARG A 52 2.05 -0.30 6.72
C ARG A 52 0.89 0.70 6.72
N PRO A 53 1.02 1.92 7.26
CA PRO A 53 -0.09 2.88 7.28
C PRO A 53 -0.60 3.20 5.86
N LEU A 54 0.30 3.37 4.89
CA LEU A 54 -0.07 3.62 3.50
C LEU A 54 -0.81 2.43 2.88
N VAL A 55 -0.27 1.23 3.05
CA VAL A 55 -0.86 -0.02 2.54
C VAL A 55 -2.25 -0.22 3.12
N GLU A 56 -2.43 -0.03 4.43
CA GLU A 56 -3.74 -0.13 5.08
C GLU A 56 -4.75 0.88 4.52
N ALA A 57 -4.33 2.13 4.29
CA ALA A 57 -5.18 3.17 3.70
C ALA A 57 -5.56 2.86 2.25
N VAL A 58 -4.59 2.44 1.43
CA VAL A 58 -4.79 2.10 0.01
C VAL A 58 -5.72 0.90 -0.15
N VAL A 59 -5.47 -0.18 0.59
CA VAL A 59 -6.33 -1.38 0.57
C VAL A 59 -7.74 -1.04 1.03
N ARG A 60 -7.89 -0.28 2.12
CA ARG A 60 -9.22 0.11 2.62
C ARG A 60 -9.99 0.90 1.58
N ARG A 61 -9.37 1.90 0.94
CA ARG A 61 -9.99 2.71 -0.11
C ARG A 61 -10.40 1.84 -1.31
N ALA A 62 -9.56 0.89 -1.70
CA ALA A 62 -9.85 -0.02 -2.80
C ALA A 62 -11.00 -1.00 -2.48
N VAL A 63 -11.07 -1.49 -1.25
CA VAL A 63 -12.17 -2.35 -0.77
C VAL A 63 -13.48 -1.56 -0.73
N GLU A 64 -13.45 -0.33 -0.23
CA GLU A 64 -14.63 0.55 -0.21
C GLU A 64 -15.14 0.84 -1.63
N ARG A 65 -14.24 1.10 -2.58
CA ARG A 65 -14.59 1.28 -4.00
C ARG A 65 -15.15 0.02 -4.66
N ASN A 66 -14.69 -1.16 -4.25
CA ASN A 66 -15.18 -2.46 -4.71
C ASN A 66 -16.39 -2.98 -3.90
N GLY A 67 -17.17 -2.10 -3.28
CA GLY A 67 -18.39 -2.50 -2.57
C GLY A 67 -18.15 -3.40 -1.36
N GLY A 68 -17.00 -3.26 -0.71
CA GLY A 68 -16.60 -4.07 0.45
C GLY A 68 -15.85 -5.36 0.12
N GLN A 69 -15.53 -5.60 -1.16
CA GLN A 69 -14.82 -6.81 -1.58
C GLN A 69 -13.31 -6.56 -1.75
N VAL A 70 -12.51 -7.60 -1.46
CA VAL A 70 -11.06 -7.57 -1.63
C VAL A 70 -10.71 -7.77 -3.12
N PRO A 71 -9.96 -6.86 -3.75
CA PRO A 71 -9.56 -7.02 -5.13
C PRO A 71 -8.48 -8.10 -5.27
N LEU A 72 -8.86 -9.25 -5.85
CA LEU A 72 -8.00 -10.43 -6.00
C LEU A 72 -6.80 -10.22 -6.93
N GLY A 73 -6.83 -9.22 -7.82
CA GLY A 73 -5.71 -8.84 -8.69
C GLY A 73 -4.66 -7.93 -8.03
N GLY A 74 -4.92 -7.54 -6.78
CA GLY A 74 -4.15 -6.53 -6.08
C GLY A 74 -4.74 -5.13 -6.21
N VAL A 75 -4.02 -4.15 -5.66
CA VAL A 75 -4.36 -2.74 -5.68
C VAL A 75 -3.19 -1.96 -6.26
N ASP A 76 -3.48 -1.10 -7.22
CA ASP A 76 -2.50 -0.16 -7.77
C ASP A 76 -2.80 1.23 -7.23
N LEU A 77 -1.80 1.88 -6.65
CA LEU A 77 -1.92 3.26 -6.21
C LEU A 77 -1.76 4.18 -7.42
N ASP A 78 -2.84 4.89 -7.77
CA ASP A 78 -2.80 5.95 -8.78
C ASP A 78 -2.09 7.20 -8.21
N PRO A 79 -1.04 7.72 -8.88
CA PRO A 79 -0.39 8.97 -8.50
C PRO A 79 -1.30 10.21 -8.45
N ALA A 80 -2.48 10.19 -9.07
CA ALA A 80 -3.48 11.26 -8.96
C ALA A 80 -4.31 11.17 -7.67
N GLU A 81 -4.28 10.04 -6.96
CA GLU A 81 -5.17 9.75 -5.83
C GLU A 81 -4.46 9.78 -4.46
N LEU A 82 -3.45 10.65 -4.34
CA LEU A 82 -2.65 10.77 -3.11
C LEU A 82 -3.36 11.54 -2.00
N GLU A 83 -4.42 12.28 -2.34
CA GLU A 83 -5.17 13.07 -1.37
C GLU A 83 -5.79 12.18 -0.28
N GLY A 84 -5.53 12.56 0.98
CA GLY A 84 -5.98 11.84 2.17
C GLY A 84 -5.17 10.60 2.53
N LEU A 85 -4.12 10.24 1.77
CA LEU A 85 -3.24 9.14 2.12
C LEU A 85 -2.23 9.56 3.20
N PRO A 86 -1.85 8.65 4.11
CA PRO A 86 -0.96 8.97 5.21
C PRO A 86 0.46 9.26 4.68
N PRO A 87 1.06 10.40 5.08
CA PRO A 87 2.45 10.69 4.73
C PRO A 87 3.39 9.72 5.44
N ALA A 88 4.64 9.69 5.01
CA ALA A 88 5.66 8.86 5.64
C ALA A 88 5.77 9.15 7.14
N PRO A 89 5.82 8.10 7.99
CA PRO A 89 6.04 8.31 9.41
C PRO A 89 7.42 8.94 9.64
N PRO A 90 7.59 9.77 10.69
CA PRO A 90 8.89 10.32 11.03
C PRO A 90 9.89 9.20 11.20
N ILE A 91 11.07 9.36 10.59
CA ILE A 91 12.16 8.39 10.71
C ILE A 91 12.61 8.43 12.17
N ALA A 92 12.29 7.38 12.93
CA ALA A 92 12.85 7.22 14.26
C ALA A 92 14.38 7.07 14.12
N PRO A 93 15.18 7.81 14.92
CA PRO A 93 16.64 7.76 14.87
C PRO A 93 17.21 6.38 15.15
#